data_AF-A0A2E0ZNP3-F1
#
_entry.id   AF-A0A2E0ZNP3-F1
#
_cell.length_a   1.000
_cell.length_b   1.000
_cell.length_c   1.000
_cell.angle_alpha   90.00
_cell.angle_beta   90.00
_cell.angle_gamma   90.00
#
_symmetry.space_group_name_H-M   'P 1'
#
loop_
_entity.id
_entity.type
_entity.pdbx_description
1 polymer ?
#
loop_
_entity_poly.entity_id
_entity_poly.type
_entity_poly.pdbx_seq_one_letter_code
_entity_poly.pdbx_strand_id
1 'polypeptide(L)' 'MSPDLLDILLLLFGGYFLVGVIFKPSIFWERGRILRTRNIIGDQKTLIMYGVLSVVMIGVGLWGSFQ' A
#
# COMPACT_ATOMS: atom_id res chain seq x y z
N MET A 1 20.44 -10.04 -4.33
CA MET A 1 20.47 -11.37 -4.96
C MET A 1 19.30 -11.46 -5.93
N SER A 2 18.73 -12.62 -6.29
CA SER A 2 17.44 -12.64 -7.00
C SER A 2 16.31 -12.33 -6.01
N PRO A 3 15.38 -11.40 -6.33
CA PRO A 3 14.23 -11.13 -5.47
C PRO A 3 13.44 -12.42 -5.24
N ASP A 4 13.09 -12.70 -3.99
CA ASP A 4 12.23 -13.83 -3.69
C ASP A 4 10.75 -13.49 -3.97
N LEU A 5 9.87 -14.48 -3.81
CA LEU A 5 8.44 -14.27 -4.05
C LEU A 5 7.84 -13.23 -3.09
N LEU A 6 8.34 -13.14 -1.86
CA LEU A 6 7.85 -12.20 -0.87
C LEU A 6 8.22 -10.76 -1.25
N ASP A 7 9.45 -10.53 -1.69
CA ASP A 7 9.92 -9.23 -2.17
C ASP A 7 9.05 -8.70 -3.30
N ILE A 8 8.79 -9.55 -4.29
CA ILE A 8 7.95 -9.22 -5.45
C ILE A 8 6.53 -8.87 -4.99
N LEU A 9 5.94 -9.65 -4.08
CA LEU A 9 4.61 -9.38 -3.56
C LEU A 9 4.57 -8.06 -2.78
N LEU A 10 5.57 -7.79 -1.93
CA LEU A 10 5.65 -6.56 -1.16
C LEU A 10 5.74 -5.33 -2.07
N LEU A 11 6.53 -5.40 -3.14
CA LEU A 11 6.65 -4.33 -4.13
C LEU A 11 5.35 -4.11 -4.90
N LEU A 12 4.69 -5.18 -5.37
CA LEU A 12 3.43 -5.09 -6.10
C LEU A 12 2.30 -4.53 -5.23
N PHE A 13 2.12 -5.07 -4.02
CA PHE A 13 1.07 -4.60 -3.11
C PHE A 13 1.38 -3.20 -2.58
N GLY A 14 2.62 -2.92 -2.20
CA GLY A 14 3.05 -1.60 -1.77
C GLY A 14 2.83 -0.56 -2.86
N GLY A 15 3.22 -0.86 -4.10
CA GLY A 15 2.95 -0.01 -5.27
C GLY A 15 1.46 0.22 -5.51
N TYR A 16 0.64 -0.83 -5.46
CA TYR A 16 -0.81 -0.73 -5.61
C TYR A 16 -1.44 0.19 -4.56
N PHE A 17 -1.09 0.04 -3.28
CA PHE A 17 -1.61 0.91 -2.23
C PHE A 17 -1.10 2.34 -2.35
N LEU A 18 0.17 2.54 -2.71
CA LEU A 18 0.75 3.86 -2.89
C LEU A 18 0.04 4.63 -4.01
N VAL A 19 -0.13 3.99 -5.18
CA VAL A 19 -0.88 4.55 -6.32
C VAL A 19 -2.32 4.85 -5.91
N GLY A 20 -2.98 3.90 -5.24
CA GLY A 20 -4.36 4.08 -4.78
C GLY A 20 -4.52 5.24 -3.80
N VAL A 21 -3.56 5.47 -2.90
CA VAL A 21 -3.59 6.56 -1.92
C VAL A 21 -3.27 7.92 -2.55
N ILE A 22 -2.36 7.97 -3.54
CA ILE A 22 -1.96 9.20 -4.25
C ILE A 22 -3.05 9.66 -5.21
N PHE A 23 -3.47 8.80 -6.14
CA PHE A 23 -4.37 9.18 -7.24
C PHE A 23 -5.84 9.08 -6.86
N LYS A 24 -6.14 8.40 -5.76
CA LYS A 24 -7.48 8.20 -5.23
C LYS A 24 -8.55 7.76 -6.24
N PRO A 25 -8.30 6.74 -7.08
CA PRO A 25 -9.31 6.29 -8.03
C PRO A 25 -10.54 5.75 -7.29
N SER A 26 -11.74 6.03 -7.82
CA SER A 26 -13.02 5.64 -7.19
C SER A 26 -13.10 4.14 -6.91
N ILE A 27 -12.60 3.30 -7.82
CA ILE A 27 -12.56 1.83 -7.66
C ILE A 27 -11.79 1.40 -6.40
N PHE A 28 -10.74 2.14 -6.01
CA PHE A 28 -9.96 1.85 -4.80
C PHE A 28 -10.56 2.50 -3.56
N TRP A 29 -11.07 3.74 -3.66
CA TRP A 29 -11.57 4.51 -2.52
C TRP A 29 -13.00 4.21 -2.11
N GLU A 30 -13.85 3.75 -3.03
CA GLU A 30 -15.29 3.55 -2.81
C GLU A 30 -15.67 2.06 -2.70
N ARG A 31 -14.70 1.17 -2.50
CA ARG A 31 -14.96 -0.27 -2.40
C ARG A 31 -14.13 -0.94 -1.33
N GLY A 32 -14.68 -2.03 -0.78
CA GLY A 32 -13.95 -3.01 0.01
C GLY A 32 -13.47 -2.48 1.36
N ARG A 33 -12.24 -2.83 1.73
CA ARG A 33 -11.68 -2.54 3.06
C ARG A 33 -11.38 -1.06 3.25
N ILE A 34 -10.94 -0.36 2.20
CA ILE A 34 -10.57 1.05 2.30
C ILE A 34 -11.78 1.91 2.63
N LEU A 35 -12.91 1.69 1.95
CA LEU A 35 -14.16 2.38 2.28
C LEU A 35 -14.57 2.15 3.74
N ARG A 36 -14.51 0.89 4.23
CA ARG A 36 -14.84 0.58 5.62
C ARG A 36 -13.91 1.28 6.60
N THR A 37 -12.60 1.23 6.37
CA THR A 37 -11.62 1.91 7.23
C THR A 37 -11.85 3.41 7.25
N ARG A 38 -12.07 4.04 6.09
CA ARG A 38 -12.42 5.46 5.99
C ARG A 38 -13.65 5.83 6.81
N ASN A 39 -14.69 5.00 6.76
CA ASN A 39 -15.91 5.23 7.53
C ASN A 39 -15.70 5.07 9.05
N ILE A 40 -14.67 4.35 9.50
CA ILE A 40 -14.37 4.14 10.93
C ILE A 40 -13.44 5.23 11.47
N ILE A 41 -12.31 5.49 10.79
CA ILE A 41 -11.26 6.37 11.31
C ILE A 41 -11.15 7.72 10.58
N GLY A 42 -11.91 7.90 9.49
CA GLY A 42 -11.89 9.09 8.65
C GLY A 42 -10.88 9.01 7.50
N ASP A 43 -11.07 9.89 6.52
CA ASP A 43 -10.29 9.92 5.29
C ASP A 43 -8.81 10.21 5.52
N GLN A 44 -8.50 11.26 6.29
CA GLN A 44 -7.11 11.68 6.53
C GLN A 44 -6.30 10.60 7.23
N LYS A 45 -6.87 9.96 8.25
CA LYS A 45 -6.18 8.88 8.99
C LYS A 45 -5.99 7.65 8.10
N THR A 46 -6.97 7.34 7.25
CA THR A 46 -6.85 6.23 6.30
C THR A 46 -5.76 6.49 5.26
N LEU A 47 -5.66 7.73 4.78
CA LEU A 47 -4.62 8.17 3.85
C LEU A 47 -3.23 7.99 4.46
N ILE A 48 -3.03 8.42 5.71
CA ILE A 48 -1.76 8.27 6.44
C ILE A 48 -1.47 6.79 6.67
N MET A 49 -2.44 6.01 7.14
CA MET A 49 -2.24 4.59 7.47
C MET A 49 -1.82 3.78 6.24
N TYR A 50 -2.56 3.87 5.13
CA TYR A 50 -2.21 3.13 3.91
C TYR A 50 -0.98 3.72 3.20
N GLY A 51 -0.75 5.03 3.33
CA GLY A 51 0.47 5.69 2.84
C GLY A 51 1.72 5.14 3.54
N VAL A 52 1.74 5.17 4.87
CA VAL A 52 2.85 4.61 5.67
C VAL A 52 3.04 3.12 5.38
N LEU A 53 1.96 2.34 5.37
CA LEU A 53 2.03 0.92 5.05
C LEU A 53 2.66 0.67 3.68
N SER A 54 2.24 1.41 2.67
CA SER A 54 2.77 1.25 1.30
C SER A 54 4.27 1.56 1.21
N VAL A 55 4.72 2.63 1.88
CA VAL A 55 6.15 2.99 1.94
C VAL A 55 6.96 1.92 2.66
N VAL A 56 6.45 1.39 3.78
CA VAL A 56 7.11 0.31 4.51
C VAL A 56 7.21 -0.95 3.65
N MET A 57 6.14 -1.36 2.98
CA MET A 57 6.14 -2.54 2.12
C MET A 57 7.14 -2.41 0.97
N ILE A 58 7.17 -1.26 0.31
CA ILE A 58 8.14 -0.99 -0.77
C ILE A 58 9.57 -1.00 -0.21
N GLY A 59 9.81 -0.33 0.92
CA GLY A 59 11.13 -0.27 1.54
C GLY A 59 11.66 -1.65 1.93
N VAL A 60 10.82 -2.49 2.54
CA VAL A 60 11.18 -3.87 2.91
C VAL A 60 11.44 -4.72 1.66
N GLY A 61 10.57 -4.68 0.65
CA GLY A 61 10.77 -5.45 -0.58
C GLY A 61 11.99 -5.01 -1.39
N LEU A 62 12.30 -3.72 -1.43
CA LEU A 62 13.54 -3.21 -2.03
C LEU A 62 14.75 -3.70 -1.26
N TRP A 63 14.77 -3.55 0.07
CA TRP A 63 15.89 -3.99 0.90
C TRP A 63 16.15 -5.50 0.79
N GLY A 64 15.08 -6.31 0.84
CA GLY A 64 15.15 -7.77 0.67
C GLY A 64 15.72 -8.18 -0.68
N SER A 65 15.36 -7.47 -1.75
CA SER A 65 15.90 -7.73 -3.10
C SER A 65 17.42 -7.53 -3.22
N PHE A 66 18.01 -6.66 -2.39
CA PHE A 66 19.45 -6.36 -2.39
C PHE A 66 20.27 -7.22 -1.44
N GLN A 67 19.64 -7.84 -0.43
CA GLN A 67 20.29 -8.88 0.37
C GLN A 67 20.51 -10.15 -0.44
#